data_AF-A0AA38IY95-F1
#
_entry.id   AF-A0AA38IY95-F1
#
_cell.length_a   1.000
_cell.length_b   1.000
_cell.length_c   1.000
_cell.angle_alpha   90.00
_cell.angle_beta   90.00
_cell.angle_gamma   90.00
#
_symmetry.space_group_name_H-M   'P 1'
#
loop_
_entity.id
_entity.type
_entity.pdbx_description
1 polymer ?
#
loop_
_entity_poly.entity_id
_entity_poly.type
_entity_poly.pdbx_seq_one_letter_code
_entity_poly.pdbx_strand_id
1 'polypeptide(L)'
;MTVSKSNVIIKISEQIKTSRVGVAQPSFSLPLFKERKGTCVARVLLKYVKRTKVLRGNEDYLFITFKRPYYRATAQSISRWIRCCLVEAGIDPKYTAHSTRHAATSAAEARGLDVNIIKSTAGWSASSQVFAKFYKRPIEPRKESFVEVLFNQQGE
;
A
#
# COMPACT_ATOMS: atom_id res chain seq x y z
N MET A 1 -17.51 -3.92 4.66
CA MET A 1 -17.05 -2.94 3.66
C MET A 1 -18.26 -2.19 3.13
N THR A 2 -18.20 -0.87 3.04
CA THR A 2 -19.30 -0.03 2.54
C THR A 2 -18.85 0.66 1.25
N VAL A 3 -19.70 0.66 0.23
CA VAL A 3 -19.39 1.24 -1.09
C VAL A 3 -20.29 2.44 -1.31
N SER A 4 -19.71 3.60 -1.61
CA SER A 4 -20.43 4.81 -1.99
C SER A 4 -20.15 5.16 -3.46
N LYS A 5 -20.78 6.24 -3.95
CA LYS A 5 -20.56 6.75 -5.33
C LYS A 5 -19.12 7.25 -5.55
N SER A 6 -18.41 7.66 -4.49
CA SER A 6 -17.10 8.32 -4.57
C SER A 6 -15.97 7.57 -3.88
N ASN A 7 -16.28 6.65 -2.96
CA ASN A 7 -15.27 5.92 -2.19
C ASN A 7 -15.72 4.52 -1.77
N VAL A 8 -14.75 3.71 -1.36
CA VAL A 8 -14.95 2.43 -0.68
C VAL A 8 -14.39 2.57 0.74
N ILE A 9 -15.21 2.28 1.74
CA ILE A 9 -14.83 2.36 3.14
C ILE A 9 -14.68 0.95 3.72
N ILE A 10 -13.51 0.68 4.28
CA ILE A 10 -13.19 -0.55 5.01
C ILE A 10 -13.12 -0.20 6.49
N LYS A 11 -13.97 -0.84 7.30
CA LYS A 11 -13.95 -0.69 8.76
C LYS A 11 -13.14 -1.84 9.35
N ILE A 12 -12.25 -1.54 10.28
CA ILE A 12 -11.52 -2.54 11.05
C ILE A 12 -12.31 -2.76 12.34
N SER A 13 -13.02 -3.88 12.44
CA SER A 13 -13.85 -4.20 13.61
C SER A 13 -13.04 -4.76 14.78
N GLU A 14 -11.96 -5.47 14.49
CA GLU A 14 -11.07 -6.06 15.49
C GLU A 14 -10.21 -5.01 16.18
N GLN A 15 -9.82 -5.29 17.43
CA GLN A 15 -8.84 -4.47 18.13
C GLN A 15 -7.45 -4.68 17.52
N ILE A 16 -6.77 -3.58 17.24
CA ILE A 16 -5.39 -3.57 16.76
C ILE A 16 -4.48 -2.94 17.82
N LYS A 17 -3.16 -3.09 17.66
CA LYS A 17 -2.15 -2.54 18.58
C LYS A 17 -2.33 -1.05 18.90
N THR A 18 -2.94 -0.29 18.00
CA THR A 18 -3.18 1.15 18.16
C THR A 18 -4.60 1.50 18.64
N SER A 19 -5.46 0.51 18.88
CA SER A 19 -6.78 0.72 19.46
C SER A 19 -6.67 1.15 20.93
N ARG A 20 -7.59 2.00 21.38
CA ARG A 20 -7.64 2.53 22.75
C ARG A 20 -9.08 2.57 23.24
N VAL A 21 -9.27 2.42 24.55
CA VAL A 21 -10.59 2.56 25.18
C VAL A 21 -11.16 3.96 24.92
N GLY A 22 -12.44 4.05 24.57
CA GLY A 22 -13.12 5.31 24.26
C GLY A 22 -12.78 5.91 22.89
N VAL A 23 -11.89 5.29 22.10
CA VAL A 23 -11.53 5.76 20.74
C VAL A 23 -12.17 4.84 19.70
N ALA A 24 -12.81 5.45 18.70
CA ALA A 24 -13.40 4.70 17.58
C ALA A 24 -12.35 3.88 16.84
N GLN A 25 -12.73 2.66 16.41
CA GLN A 25 -11.84 1.85 15.59
C GLN A 25 -11.56 2.53 14.25
N PRO A 26 -10.34 2.36 13.70
CA PRO A 26 -9.97 3.01 12.46
C PRO A 26 -10.79 2.48 11.29
N SER A 27 -11.04 3.38 10.34
CA SER A 27 -11.59 3.04 9.03
C SER A 27 -10.71 3.60 7.93
N PHE A 28 -10.67 2.89 6.82
CA PHE A 28 -9.86 3.25 5.66
C PHE A 28 -10.78 3.64 4.51
N SER A 29 -10.56 4.83 3.96
CA SER A 29 -11.34 5.36 2.83
C SER A 29 -10.50 5.32 1.56
N LEU A 30 -10.94 4.53 0.58
CA LEU A 30 -10.33 4.41 -0.73
C LEU A 30 -11.13 5.21 -1.75
N PRO A 31 -10.58 6.29 -2.34
CA PRO A 31 -11.28 7.05 -3.38
C PRO A 31 -11.42 6.25 -4.68
N LEU A 32 -12.55 6.45 -5.37
CA LEU A 32 -12.80 5.91 -6.70
C LEU A 32 -12.25 6.87 -7.76
N PHE A 33 -11.05 6.58 -8.26
CA PHE A 33 -10.48 7.31 -9.40
C PHE A 33 -11.21 6.94 -10.70
N LYS A 34 -11.82 7.95 -11.34
CA LYS A 34 -12.57 7.79 -12.61
C LYS A 34 -11.67 7.83 -13.84
N GLU A 35 -10.66 8.70 -13.80
CA GLU A 35 -9.72 8.97 -14.90
C GLU A 35 -8.71 7.83 -15.08
N ARG A 36 -8.12 7.35 -13.97
CA ARG A 36 -7.10 6.28 -14.00
C ARG A 36 -7.68 4.95 -13.54
N LYS A 37 -8.53 4.36 -14.38
CA LYS A 37 -9.24 3.11 -14.05
C LYS A 37 -8.30 1.94 -13.75
N GLY A 38 -7.17 1.86 -14.45
CA GLY A 38 -6.19 0.77 -14.33
C GLY A 38 -5.42 0.77 -13.00
N THR A 39 -5.25 1.93 -12.36
CA THR A 39 -4.51 2.08 -11.10
C THR A 39 -5.43 2.31 -9.90
N CYS A 40 -6.75 2.20 -10.08
CA CYS A 40 -7.71 2.46 -9.02
C CYS A 40 -7.86 1.26 -8.08
N VAL A 41 -7.22 1.34 -6.92
CA VAL A 41 -7.26 0.30 -5.87
C VAL A 41 -8.70 -0.05 -5.46
N ALA A 42 -9.58 0.95 -5.30
CA ALA A 42 -10.98 0.72 -4.97
C ALA A 42 -11.70 -0.16 -6.01
N ARG A 43 -11.48 0.07 -7.30
CA ARG A 43 -12.08 -0.75 -8.37
C ARG A 43 -11.53 -2.18 -8.39
N VAL A 44 -10.22 -2.33 -8.20
CA VAL A 44 -9.57 -3.64 -8.11
C VAL A 44 -10.12 -4.43 -6.94
N LEU A 45 -10.29 -3.77 -5.79
CA LEU A 45 -10.85 -4.35 -4.58
C LEU A 45 -12.29 -4.85 -4.80
N LEU A 46 -13.16 -4.02 -5.38
CA LEU A 46 -14.54 -4.41 -5.69
C LEU A 46 -14.60 -5.61 -6.65
N LYS A 47 -13.74 -5.61 -7.68
CA LYS A 47 -13.62 -6.72 -8.62
C LYS A 47 -13.13 -7.99 -7.94
N TYR A 48 -12.17 -7.89 -7.04
CA TYR A 48 -11.65 -9.01 -6.26
C TYR A 48 -12.71 -9.61 -5.35
N VAL A 49 -13.42 -8.79 -4.56
CA VAL A 49 -14.52 -9.24 -3.69
C VAL A 49 -15.62 -9.92 -4.51
N LYS A 50 -16.02 -9.35 -5.65
CA LYS A 50 -17.01 -9.96 -6.55
C LYS A 50 -16.55 -11.33 -7.07
N ARG A 51 -15.30 -11.44 -7.52
CA ARG A 51 -14.75 -12.70 -8.08
C ARG A 51 -14.56 -13.79 -7.03
N THR A 52 -14.18 -13.42 -5.82
CA THR A 52 -13.92 -14.36 -4.73
C THR A 52 -15.17 -14.74 -3.94
N LYS A 53 -16.31 -14.06 -4.14
CA LYS A 53 -17.56 -14.30 -3.39
C LYS A 53 -17.96 -15.78 -3.33
N VAL A 54 -17.88 -16.48 -4.47
CA VAL A 54 -18.25 -17.89 -4.57
C VAL A 54 -17.26 -18.86 -3.92
N LEU A 55 -16.04 -18.40 -3.62
CA LEU A 55 -14.96 -19.22 -3.07
C LEU A 55 -14.84 -19.11 -1.54
N ARG A 56 -15.44 -18.08 -0.93
CA ARG A 56 -15.18 -17.69 0.47
C ARG A 56 -15.77 -18.64 1.49
N GLY A 57 -16.86 -19.35 1.19
CA GLY A 57 -17.58 -20.10 2.22
C GLY A 57 -17.91 -19.19 3.41
N ASN A 58 -17.33 -19.48 4.58
CA ASN A 58 -17.50 -18.71 5.82
C ASN A 58 -16.32 -17.73 6.11
N GLU A 59 -15.44 -17.47 5.15
CA GLU A 59 -14.29 -16.57 5.33
C GLU A 59 -14.65 -15.10 5.09
N ASP A 60 -14.70 -14.34 6.19
CA ASP A 60 -15.03 -12.92 6.21
C ASP A 60 -13.81 -11.99 6.03
N TYR A 61 -12.58 -12.53 6.10
CA TYR A 61 -11.36 -11.75 5.89
C TYR A 61 -11.24 -11.28 4.45
N LEU A 62 -10.66 -10.09 4.25
CA LEU A 62 -10.58 -9.52 2.92
C LEU A 62 -9.83 -10.44 1.94
N PHE A 63 -8.63 -10.90 2.28
CA PHE A 63 -7.81 -11.74 1.41
C PHE A 63 -7.96 -13.22 1.76
N ILE A 64 -8.19 -14.04 0.74
CA ILE A 64 -8.21 -15.51 0.83
C ILE A 64 -7.07 -16.13 0.02
N THR A 65 -6.64 -17.33 0.39
CA THR A 65 -5.71 -18.16 -0.40
C THR A 65 -6.33 -18.52 -1.75
N PHE A 66 -5.49 -18.78 -2.75
CA PHE A 66 -5.94 -19.12 -4.11
C PHE A 66 -5.89 -20.63 -4.43
N LYS A 67 -5.29 -21.44 -3.54
CA LYS A 67 -5.32 -22.91 -3.62
C LYS A 67 -6.38 -23.43 -2.66
N ARG A 68 -7.07 -24.51 -3.07
CA ARG A 68 -8.01 -25.23 -2.21
C ARG A 68 -7.27 -25.96 -1.09
N PRO A 69 -7.88 -26.10 0.10
CA PRO A 69 -9.06 -25.36 0.58
C PRO A 69 -8.82 -23.85 0.71
N TYR A 70 -9.83 -23.04 0.39
CA TYR A 70 -9.72 -21.57 0.42
C TYR A 70 -9.91 -21.06 1.85
N TYR A 71 -8.89 -20.40 2.41
CA TYR A 71 -8.88 -19.86 3.77
C TYR A 71 -8.37 -18.42 3.80
N ARG A 72 -8.51 -17.74 4.94
CA ARG A 72 -7.88 -16.42 5.13
C ARG A 72 -6.37 -16.46 4.83
N ALA A 73 -5.90 -15.49 4.05
CA ALA A 73 -4.48 -15.34 3.78
C ALA A 73 -3.77 -14.78 5.02
N THR A 74 -2.69 -15.43 5.45
CA THR A 74 -1.87 -14.96 6.58
C THR A 74 -1.04 -13.75 6.20
N ALA A 75 -0.56 -13.00 7.20
CA ALA A 75 0.36 -11.88 6.98
C ALA A 75 1.64 -12.31 6.23
N GLN A 76 2.16 -13.50 6.53
CA GLN A 76 3.32 -14.09 5.83
C GLN A 76 3.01 -14.37 4.36
N SER A 77 1.82 -14.90 4.06
CA SER A 77 1.38 -15.18 2.69
C SER A 77 1.28 -13.90 1.87
N ILE A 78 0.64 -12.88 2.43
CA ILE A 78 0.51 -11.56 1.78
C ILE A 78 1.89 -10.92 1.58
N SER A 79 2.77 -10.98 2.58
CA SER A 79 4.15 -10.47 2.47
C SER A 79 4.92 -11.15 1.34
N ARG A 80 4.79 -12.48 1.20
CA ARG A 80 5.37 -13.24 0.09
C ARG A 80 4.80 -12.80 -1.26
N TRP A 81 3.48 -12.64 -1.38
CA TRP A 81 2.86 -12.18 -2.63
C TRP A 81 3.36 -10.81 -3.03
N ILE A 82 3.44 -9.87 -2.09
CA ILE A 82 3.99 -8.53 -2.36
C ILE A 82 5.43 -8.65 -2.87
N ARG A 83 6.27 -9.45 -2.21
CA ARG A 83 7.65 -9.67 -2.66
C ARG A 83 7.71 -10.26 -4.08
N CYS A 84 6.89 -11.27 -4.38
CA CYS A 84 6.79 -11.83 -5.73
C CYS A 84 6.40 -10.76 -6.76
N CYS A 85 5.38 -9.95 -6.48
CA CYS A 85 4.97 -8.87 -7.36
C CYS A 85 6.05 -7.81 -7.57
N LEU A 86 6.86 -7.49 -6.55
CA LEU A 86 8.00 -6.59 -6.70
C LEU A 86 9.04 -7.19 -7.67
N VAL A 87 9.39 -8.46 -7.50
CA VAL A 87 10.36 -9.15 -8.37
C VAL A 87 9.84 -9.26 -9.81
N GLU A 88 8.57 -9.62 -10.00
CA GLU A 88 7.91 -9.66 -11.31
C GLU A 88 7.88 -8.28 -11.99
N ALA A 89 7.84 -7.19 -11.21
CA ALA A 89 7.95 -5.82 -11.70
C ALA A 89 9.40 -5.37 -11.96
N GLY A 90 10.39 -6.25 -11.84
CA GLY A 90 11.81 -5.95 -12.04
C GLY A 90 12.47 -5.22 -10.87
N ILE A 91 11.83 -5.18 -9.70
CA ILE A 91 12.38 -4.57 -8.49
C ILE A 91 13.27 -5.60 -7.78
N ASP A 92 14.44 -5.14 -7.33
CA ASP A 92 15.44 -5.98 -6.64
C ASP A 92 14.82 -6.81 -5.49
N PRO A 93 15.04 -8.14 -5.45
CA PRO A 93 14.49 -9.04 -4.43
C PRO A 93 14.86 -8.72 -2.97
N LYS A 94 15.83 -7.82 -2.73
CA LYS A 94 16.15 -7.30 -1.39
C LYS A 94 15.00 -6.47 -0.80
N TYR A 95 14.16 -5.87 -1.65
CA TYR A 95 13.00 -5.11 -1.21
C TYR A 95 11.86 -6.06 -0.81
N THR A 96 11.20 -5.71 0.29
CA THR A 96 10.15 -6.53 0.90
C THR A 96 8.83 -5.76 1.00
N ALA A 97 7.79 -6.40 1.51
CA ALA A 97 6.54 -5.73 1.83
C ALA A 97 6.73 -4.51 2.76
N HIS A 98 7.73 -4.56 3.66
CA HIS A 98 8.04 -3.42 4.53
C HIS A 98 8.66 -2.25 3.76
N SER A 99 9.48 -2.54 2.74
CA SER A 99 10.05 -1.53 1.84
C SER A 99 8.97 -0.75 1.11
N THR A 100 7.86 -1.39 0.71
CA THR A 100 6.71 -0.72 0.09
C THR A 100 6.12 0.36 1.00
N ARG A 101 6.03 0.09 2.31
CA ARG A 101 5.54 1.06 3.29
C ARG A 101 6.47 2.27 3.39
N HIS A 102 7.79 2.04 3.47
CA HIS A 102 8.79 3.12 3.49
C HIS A 102 8.72 3.99 2.24
N ALA A 103 8.67 3.36 1.06
CA ALA A 103 8.60 4.05 -0.22
C ALA A 103 7.33 4.90 -0.33
N ALA A 104 6.17 4.36 0.03
CA ALA A 104 4.90 5.08 -0.03
C ALA A 104 4.88 6.33 0.87
N THR A 105 5.32 6.20 2.13
CA THR A 105 5.33 7.34 3.06
C THR A 105 6.35 8.40 2.68
N SER A 106 7.53 7.99 2.19
CA SER A 106 8.56 8.93 1.71
C SER A 106 8.10 9.66 0.45
N ALA A 107 7.46 8.94 -0.48
CA ALA A 107 6.95 9.52 -1.72
C ALA A 107 5.74 10.44 -1.53
N ALA A 108 4.98 10.28 -0.44
CA ALA A 108 3.91 11.20 -0.06
C ALA A 108 4.50 12.50 0.52
N GLU A 109 5.49 12.39 1.41
CA GLU A 109 6.17 13.56 1.98
C GLU A 109 6.90 14.36 0.90
N ALA A 110 7.63 13.70 -0.01
CA ALA A 110 8.31 14.36 -1.13
C ALA A 110 7.34 15.07 -2.10
N ARG A 111 6.06 14.70 -2.10
CA ARG A 111 4.99 15.41 -2.83
C ARG A 111 4.31 16.51 -2.03
N GLY A 112 4.86 16.87 -0.86
CA GLY A 112 4.38 17.95 -0.02
C GLY A 112 3.23 17.58 0.93
N LEU A 113 2.93 16.29 1.13
CA LEU A 113 1.91 15.91 2.10
C LEU A 113 2.42 16.17 3.53
N ASP A 114 1.60 16.84 4.34
CA ASP A 114 1.93 17.16 5.72
C ASP A 114 2.30 15.90 6.53
N VAL A 115 3.39 16.01 7.30
CA VAL A 115 3.95 14.88 8.05
C VAL A 115 2.99 14.38 9.12
N ASN A 116 2.16 15.24 9.71
CA ASN A 116 1.15 14.81 10.69
C ASN A 116 0.04 14.00 10.03
N ILE A 117 -0.33 14.31 8.77
CA ILE A 117 -1.26 13.49 7.98
C ILE A 117 -0.64 12.13 7.67
N ILE A 118 0.64 12.08 7.29
CA ILE A 118 1.36 10.82 7.07
C ILE A 118 1.41 10.00 8.36
N LYS A 119 1.73 10.63 9.50
CA LYS A 119 1.78 9.98 10.81
C LYS A 119 0.42 9.41 11.21
N SER A 120 -0.65 10.20 11.13
CA SER A 120 -1.99 9.74 11.49
C SER A 120 -2.45 8.60 10.59
N THR A 121 -2.21 8.68 9.29
CA THR A 121 -2.56 7.63 8.31
C THR A 121 -1.77 6.34 8.53
N ALA A 122 -0.50 6.45 8.94
CA ALA A 122 0.36 5.30 9.22
C ALA A 122 0.19 4.73 10.65
N GLY A 123 -0.68 5.32 11.48
CA GLY A 123 -0.93 4.88 12.85
C GLY A 123 0.14 5.31 13.85
N TRP A 124 0.87 6.39 13.59
CA TRP A 124 1.81 7.01 14.52
C TRP A 124 1.19 8.19 15.26
N SER A 125 1.60 8.42 16.51
CA SER A 125 1.24 9.64 17.23
C SER A 125 1.89 10.87 16.58
N ALA A 126 1.28 12.05 16.78
CA ALA A 126 1.83 13.31 16.28
C ALA A 126 3.26 13.56 16.77
N SER A 127 3.53 13.25 18.05
CA SER A 127 4.85 13.35 18.69
C SER A 127 5.87 12.29 18.24
N SER A 128 5.44 11.25 17.51
CA SER A 128 6.32 10.14 17.12
C SER A 128 7.44 10.60 16.19
N GLN A 129 8.66 10.19 16.49
CA GLN A 129 9.84 10.34 15.63
C GLN A 129 10.07 9.12 14.73
N VAL A 130 9.19 8.10 14.77
CA VAL A 130 9.36 6.84 14.04
C VAL A 130 9.42 7.07 12.54
N PHE A 131 8.57 7.97 12.01
CA PHE A 131 8.60 8.32 10.59
C PHE A 131 9.98 8.87 10.18
N ALA A 132 10.43 9.93 10.84
CA ALA A 132 11.68 10.61 10.52
C ALA A 132 12.91 9.71 10.70
N LYS A 133 12.94 8.88 11.75
CA LYS A 133 14.09 8.03 12.07
C LYS A 133 14.20 6.77 11.21
N PHE A 134 13.07 6.12 10.91
CA PHE A 134 13.09 4.76 10.35
C PHE A 134 12.39 4.62 9.00
N TYR A 135 11.48 5.53 8.64
CA TYR A 135 10.64 5.39 7.46
C TYR A 135 10.89 6.43 6.35
N LYS A 136 11.36 7.63 6.70
CA LYS A 136 11.81 8.62 5.72
C LYS A 136 13.10 8.12 5.08
N ARG A 137 12.98 7.58 3.88
CA ARG A 137 14.12 7.12 3.08
C ARG A 137 14.41 8.14 1.99
N PRO A 138 15.68 8.39 1.66
CA PRO A 138 16.02 9.22 0.52
C PRO A 138 15.38 8.58 -0.72
N ILE A 139 14.74 9.41 -1.53
CA ILE A 139 14.30 9.00 -2.86
C ILE A 139 15.54 9.15 -3.72
N GLU A 140 16.13 8.02 -4.11
CA GLU A 140 17.25 8.06 -5.03
C GLU A 140 16.77 8.73 -6.32
N PRO A 141 17.41 9.83 -6.76
CA PRO A 141 17.14 10.37 -8.07
C PRO A 141 17.41 9.25 -9.08
N ARG A 142 16.57 9.14 -10.11
CA ARG A 142 16.77 8.18 -11.19
C ARG A 142 18.20 8.39 -11.70
N LYS A 143 19.09 7.42 -11.49
CA LYS A 143 20.38 7.40 -12.18
C LYS A 143 20.07 7.13 -13.64
N GLU A 144 19.87 8.22 -14.38
CA GLU A 144 20.40 8.44 -15.73
C GLU A 144 19.79 9.72 -16.32
N SER A 145 20.61 10.74 -16.45
CA SER A 145 20.38 11.83 -17.39
C SER A 145 20.71 11.31 -18.79
N PHE A 146 19.67 11.09 -19.60
CA PHE A 146 19.77 10.84 -21.04
C PHE A 146 20.63 11.90 -21.76
N VAL A 147 20.68 13.13 -21.22
CA VAL A 147 21.47 14.26 -21.72
C VAL A 147 22.96 14.10 -21.35
N GLU A 148 23.33 13.61 -20.16
CA GLU A 148 24.73 13.28 -19.82
C GLU A 148 25.27 12.10 -20.64
N VAL A 149 24.40 11.17 -21.00
CA VAL A 149 24.74 10.01 -21.84
C VAL A 149 24.92 10.41 -23.31
N LEU A 150 24.21 11.44 -23.80
CA LEU A 150 24.32 11.91 -25.18
C LEU A 150 25.39 12.99 -25.42
N PHE A 151 25.65 13.90 -24.46
CA PHE A 151 26.55 15.06 -24.68
C PHE A 151 28.00 14.89 -24.17
N ASN A 152 28.32 13.79 -23.48
CA ASN A 152 29.71 13.43 -23.12
C ASN A 152 30.35 12.44 -24.10
N GLN A 153 29.75 12.24 -25.28
CA GLN A 153 30.42 11.62 -26.42
C GLN A 153 30.90 12.74 -27.35
N GLN A 154 32.09 13.28 -27.10
CA GLN A 154 32.77 14.20 -28.02
C GLN A 154 33.63 13.40 -29.01
N GLY A 155 33.49 13.71 -30.31
CA GLY A 155 34.50 13.39 -31.32
C GLY A 155 33.93 12.82 -32.62
N GLU A 156 33.59 13.70 -33.57
CA GLU A 156 34.18 13.79 -34.92
C GLU A 156 33.73 15.09 -35.60
#